data_AF-A0A430QCX5-F1
#
_entry.id   AF-A0A430QCX5-F1
#
_cell.length_a   1.000
_cell.length_b   1.000
_cell.length_c   1.000
_cell.angle_alpha   90.00
_cell.angle_beta   90.00
_cell.angle_gamma   90.00
#
_symmetry.space_group_name_H-M   'P 1'
#
loop_
_entity.id
_entity.type
_entity.pdbx_description
1 polymer ?
#
loop_
_entity_poly.entity_id
_entity_poly.type
_entity_poly.pdbx_seq_one_letter_code
_entity_poly.pdbx_strand_id
1 'polypeptide(L)'
;MCFITIDQIIYLSIYLSIYLSIYLSIYLSIYLSIYLSIYLSIYLSIYLSIYLSIYLSIYLSIYLSIYLSIYLSIYLSIYLSIYLSIYLSIYLSIYLSIYLSIYLSIYLSIYLSIYLSIYLSIYYLSLSIYIYVYISL
;
A
#
# COMPACT_ATOMS: atom_id res chain seq x y z
N MET A 1 -7.35 18.13 96.80
CA MET A 1 -8.48 18.17 95.84
C MET A 1 -8.07 18.68 94.45
N CYS A 2 -7.26 19.72 94.30
CA CYS A 2 -6.82 20.20 92.96
C CYS A 2 -5.93 19.22 92.16
N PHE A 3 -5.10 18.40 92.80
CA PHE A 3 -4.16 17.52 92.06
C PHE A 3 -4.87 16.36 91.34
N ILE A 4 -5.90 15.76 91.95
CA ILE A 4 -6.66 14.64 91.38
C ILE A 4 -7.42 15.05 90.10
N THR A 5 -7.91 16.30 90.05
CA THR A 5 -8.58 16.83 88.85
C THR A 5 -7.61 17.16 87.73
N ILE A 6 -6.39 17.61 88.03
CA ILE A 6 -5.38 17.96 87.03
C ILE A 6 -4.85 16.69 86.35
N ASP A 7 -4.52 15.64 87.12
CA ASP A 7 -4.02 14.38 86.58
C ASP A 7 -5.07 13.68 85.69
N GLN A 8 -6.35 13.75 86.04
CA GLN A 8 -7.45 13.22 85.22
C GLN A 8 -7.63 14.01 83.91
N ILE A 9 -7.51 15.34 83.94
CA ILE A 9 -7.58 16.18 82.74
C ILE A 9 -6.38 15.90 81.82
N ILE A 10 -5.17 15.75 82.39
CA ILE A 10 -3.95 15.40 81.64
C ILE A 10 -4.10 14.00 81.02
N TYR A 11 -4.55 13.00 81.77
CA TYR A 11 -4.79 11.66 81.23
C TYR A 11 -5.83 11.67 80.09
N LEU A 12 -6.96 12.34 80.27
CA LEU A 12 -8.00 12.41 79.24
C LEU A 12 -7.53 13.14 77.98
N SER A 13 -6.79 14.24 78.13
CA SER A 13 -6.23 15.00 76.99
C SER A 13 -5.16 14.21 76.23
N ILE A 14 -4.29 13.46 76.93
CA ILE A 14 -3.31 12.58 76.31
C ILE A 14 -4.01 11.41 75.61
N TYR A 15 -4.96 10.76 76.28
CA TYR A 15 -5.71 9.66 75.68
C TYR A 15 -6.47 10.10 74.42
N LEU A 16 -7.19 11.22 74.49
CA LEU A 16 -7.96 11.75 73.36
C LEU A 16 -7.05 12.20 72.22
N SER A 17 -5.93 12.87 72.51
CA SER A 17 -4.99 13.31 71.47
C SER A 17 -4.29 12.14 70.78
N ILE A 18 -3.89 11.10 71.53
CA ILE A 18 -3.30 9.88 70.97
C ILE A 18 -4.35 9.11 70.16
N TYR A 19 -5.54 8.88 70.71
CA TYR A 19 -6.60 8.16 70.01
C TYR A 19 -7.00 8.89 68.72
N LEU A 20 -7.23 10.19 68.78
CA LEU A 20 -7.62 10.99 67.61
C LEU A 20 -6.50 11.06 66.58
N SER A 21 -5.24 11.27 67.00
CA SER A 21 -4.11 11.35 66.08
C SER A 21 -3.86 10.01 65.38
N ILE A 22 -3.91 8.89 66.11
CA ILE A 22 -3.73 7.55 65.54
C ILE A 22 -4.91 7.20 64.64
N TYR A 23 -6.15 7.37 65.11
CA TYR A 23 -7.33 7.05 64.31
C TYR A 23 -7.38 7.88 63.03
N LEU A 24 -7.18 9.20 63.13
CA LEU A 24 -7.23 10.09 61.98
C LEU A 24 -6.06 9.82 61.02
N SER A 25 -4.84 9.64 61.53
CA SER A 25 -3.68 9.37 60.67
C SER A 25 -3.81 8.05 59.94
N ILE A 26 -4.21 6.97 60.63
CA ILE A 26 -4.37 5.65 60.02
C ILE A 26 -5.55 5.64 59.06
N TYR A 27 -6.72 6.12 59.49
CA TYR A 27 -7.91 6.12 58.65
C TYR A 27 -7.69 6.98 57.40
N LEU A 28 -7.17 8.20 57.57
CA LEU A 28 -6.95 9.10 56.45
C LEU A 28 -5.84 8.58 55.52
N SER A 29 -4.72 8.08 56.06
CA SER A 29 -3.63 7.57 55.22
C SER A 29 -4.04 6.32 54.45
N ILE A 30 -4.72 5.36 55.09
CA ILE A 30 -5.17 4.13 54.43
C ILE A 30 -6.28 4.44 53.44
N TYR A 31 -7.31 5.18 53.84
CA TYR A 31 -8.41 5.52 52.95
C TYR A 31 -7.92 6.32 51.74
N LEU A 32 -7.12 7.36 51.96
CA LEU A 32 -6.61 8.19 50.88
C LEU A 32 -5.63 7.43 49.99
N SER A 33 -4.71 6.64 50.55
CA SER A 33 -3.75 5.87 49.75
C SER A 33 -4.45 4.81 48.91
N ILE A 34 -5.38 4.04 49.48
CA ILE A 34 -6.10 2.99 48.77
C ILE A 34 -7.03 3.62 47.73
N TYR A 35 -7.87 4.59 48.12
CA TYR A 35 -8.80 5.21 47.20
C TYR A 35 -8.07 5.89 46.05
N LEU A 36 -7.05 6.70 46.34
CA LEU A 36 -6.30 7.43 45.32
C LEU A 36 -5.50 6.47 44.43
N SER A 37 -4.81 5.47 45.01
CA SER A 37 -4.03 4.52 44.21
C SER A 37 -4.91 3.68 43.31
N ILE A 38 -6.00 3.12 43.82
CA ILE A 38 -6.90 2.27 43.03
C ILE A 38 -7.65 3.11 42.00
N TYR A 39 -8.27 4.21 42.41
CA TYR A 39 -9.03 5.04 41.49
C TYR A 39 -8.13 5.60 40.38
N LEU A 40 -6.97 6.17 40.74
CA LEU A 40 -6.06 6.75 39.76
C LEU A 40 -5.44 5.68 38.86
N SER A 41 -5.01 4.54 39.41
CA SER A 41 -4.41 3.47 38.60
C SER A 41 -5.42 2.87 37.63
N ILE A 42 -6.63 2.57 38.08
CA ILE A 42 -7.67 1.99 37.23
C ILE A 42 -8.14 3.01 36.19
N TYR A 43 -8.48 4.24 36.62
CA TYR A 43 -8.93 5.27 35.69
C TYR A 43 -7.86 5.58 34.65
N LEU A 44 -6.62 5.82 35.07
CA LEU A 44 -5.54 6.16 34.15
C LEU A 44 -5.18 4.98 33.25
N SER A 45 -5.09 3.75 33.78
CA SER A 45 -4.76 2.58 32.95
C SER A 45 -5.84 2.28 31.92
N ILE A 46 -7.12 2.30 32.31
CA ILE A 46 -8.24 2.04 31.41
C ILE A 46 -8.37 3.17 30.39
N TYR A 47 -8.38 4.43 30.85
CA TYR A 47 -8.52 5.56 29.94
C TYR A 47 -7.36 5.62 28.95
N LEU A 48 -6.11 5.51 29.44
CA LEU A 48 -4.95 5.57 28.58
C LEU A 48 -4.87 4.37 27.64
N SER A 49 -5.13 3.15 28.12
CA SER A 49 -5.10 1.96 27.25
C SER A 49 -6.17 2.01 26.17
N ILE A 50 -7.41 2.37 26.51
CA ILE A 50 -8.51 2.45 25.55
C ILE A 50 -8.28 3.60 24.58
N TYR A 51 -8.00 4.80 25.09
CA TYR A 51 -7.79 5.97 24.24
C TYR A 51 -6.60 5.76 23.30
N LEU A 52 -5.46 5.32 23.83
CA LEU A 52 -4.26 5.12 23.03
C LEU A 52 -4.44 3.96 22.04
N SER A 53 -5.02 2.84 22.46
CA SER A 53 -5.23 1.71 21.55
C SER A 53 -6.17 2.07 20.41
N ILE A 54 -7.33 2.66 20.70
CA ILE A 54 -8.32 3.03 19.70
C ILE A 54 -7.79 4.12 18.79
N TYR A 55 -7.26 5.20 19.36
CA TYR A 55 -6.75 6.32 18.58
C TYR A 55 -5.59 5.88 17.69
N LEU A 56 -4.62 5.15 18.24
CA LEU A 56 -3.47 4.66 17.48
C LEU A 56 -3.91 3.63 16.44
N SER A 57 -4.78 2.68 16.78
CA SER A 57 -5.24 1.67 15.83
C SER A 57 -6.00 2.28 14.67
N ILE A 58 -6.92 3.20 14.94
CA ILE A 58 -7.73 3.86 13.92
C ILE A 58 -6.85 4.77 13.08
N TYR A 59 -6.07 5.65 13.71
CA TYR A 59 -5.19 6.58 12.99
C TYR A 59 -4.19 5.82 12.12
N LEU A 60 -3.49 4.84 12.70
CA LEU A 60 -2.48 4.07 11.97
C LEU A 60 -3.12 3.23 10.86
N SER A 61 -4.24 2.55 11.11
CA SER A 61 -4.89 1.74 10.07
C SER A 61 -5.42 2.58 8.93
N ILE A 62 -6.10 3.69 9.21
CA ILE A 62 -6.63 4.59 8.19
C ILE A 62 -5.49 5.26 7.43
N TYR A 63 -4.53 5.86 8.14
CA TYR A 63 -3.41 6.55 7.49
C TYR A 63 -2.59 5.59 6.63
N LEU A 64 -2.22 4.43 7.19
CA LEU A 64 -1.42 3.44 6.46
C LEU A 64 -2.19 2.84 5.29
N SER A 65 -3.46 2.48 5.47
CA SER A 65 -4.27 1.91 4.38
C SER A 65 -4.48 2.90 3.25
N ILE A 66 -4.82 4.15 3.55
CA ILE A 66 -5.03 5.19 2.53
C ILE A 66 -3.71 5.53 1.86
N TYR A 67 -2.66 5.82 2.62
CA TYR A 67 -1.36 6.18 2.06
C TYR A 67 -0.81 5.04 1.19
N LEU A 68 -0.81 3.81 1.69
CA LEU A 68 -0.29 2.66 0.96
C LEU A 68 -1.15 2.35 -0.28
N SER A 69 -2.48 2.37 -0.17
CA SER A 69 -3.36 2.10 -1.31
C SER A 69 -3.22 3.15 -2.40
N ILE A 70 -3.20 4.44 -2.04
CA ILE A 70 -3.03 5.54 -3.01
C ILE A 70 -1.64 5.48 -3.62
N TYR A 71 -0.60 5.41 -2.81
CA TYR A 71 0.78 5.38 -3.30
C TYR A 71 1.01 4.17 -4.20
N LEU A 72 0.62 2.98 -3.76
CA LEU A 72 0.82 1.75 -4.52
C LEU A 72 -0.03 1.76 -5.80
N SER A 73 -1.30 2.16 -5.75
CA SER A 73 -2.16 2.19 -6.94
C SER A 73 -1.66 3.19 -7.97
N ILE A 74 -1.29 4.40 -7.56
CA ILE A 74 -0.79 5.44 -8.46
C ILE A 74 0.57 5.02 -9.02
N TYR A 75 1.52 4.65 -8.15
CA TYR A 75 2.86 4.28 -8.58
C TYR A 75 2.83 3.06 -9.51
N LEU A 76 2.11 2.00 -9.14
CA LEU A 76 2.03 0.79 -9.93
C LEU A 76 1.28 1.04 -11.24
N SER A 77 0.16 1.76 -11.22
CA SER A 77 -0.61 2.03 -12.45
C SER A 77 0.18 2.89 -13.43
N ILE A 78 0.83 3.96 -12.96
CA ILE A 78 1.62 4.84 -13.81
C ILE A 78 2.85 4.10 -14.32
N TYR A 79 3.63 3.46 -13.44
CA TYR A 79 4.84 2.75 -13.83
C TYR A 79 4.52 1.63 -14.81
N LEU A 80 3.52 0.79 -14.50
CA LEU A 80 3.14 -0.34 -15.36
C LEU A 80 2.56 0.15 -16.68
N SER A 81 1.68 1.16 -16.69
CA SER A 81 1.10 1.67 -17.93
C SER A 81 2.15 2.31 -18.84
N ILE A 82 3.06 3.12 -18.29
CA ILE A 82 4.13 3.75 -19.06
C ILE A 82 5.11 2.69 -19.55
N TYR A 83 5.60 1.83 -18.67
CA TYR A 83 6.57 0.81 -19.04
C TYR A 83 5.99 -0.14 -20.10
N LEU A 84 4.78 -0.66 -19.86
CA LEU A 84 4.14 -1.59 -20.79
C LEU A 84 3.79 -0.91 -22.10
N SER A 85 3.24 0.31 -22.10
CA SER A 85 2.89 1.02 -23.33
C SER A 85 4.12 1.35 -24.16
N ILE A 86 5.19 1.86 -23.55
CA ILE A 86 6.43 2.20 -24.25
C ILE A 86 7.11 0.94 -24.75
N TYR A 87 7.33 -0.06 -23.87
CA TYR A 87 8.02 -1.28 -24.25
C TYR A 87 7.26 -2.03 -25.35
N LEU A 88 5.95 -2.22 -25.18
CA LEU A 88 5.13 -2.94 -26.14
C LEU A 88 5.01 -2.16 -27.45
N SER A 89 4.80 -0.84 -27.43
CA SER A 89 4.69 -0.05 -28.66
C SER A 89 6.00 -0.03 -29.43
N ILE A 90 7.14 0.17 -28.76
CA ILE A 90 8.45 0.18 -29.42
C ILE A 90 8.78 -1.22 -29.93
N TYR A 91 8.66 -2.25 -29.10
CA TYR A 91 8.99 -3.60 -29.49
C TYR A 91 8.11 -4.07 -30.65
N LEU A 92 6.79 -3.88 -30.55
CA LEU A 92 5.85 -4.29 -31.59
C LEU A 92 6.03 -3.47 -32.86
N SER A 93 6.21 -2.15 -32.77
CA SER A 93 6.40 -1.32 -33.97
C SER A 93 7.69 -1.65 -34.70
N ILE A 94 8.80 -1.82 -33.98
CA ILE A 94 10.10 -2.17 -34.57
C ILE A 94 10.03 -3.59 -35.14
N TYR A 95 9.59 -4.56 -34.36
CA TYR A 95 9.53 -5.95 -34.79
C TYR A 95 8.61 -6.12 -36.00
N LEU A 96 7.39 -5.56 -35.93
CA LEU A 96 6.42 -5.66 -37.01
C LEU A 96 6.88 -4.89 -38.24
N SER A 97 7.41 -3.68 -38.10
CA SER A 97 7.88 -2.91 -39.26
C SER A 97 9.05 -3.58 -39.95
N ILE A 98 10.05 -4.06 -39.21
CA ILE A 98 11.21 -4.75 -39.78
C ILE A 98 10.79 -6.08 -40.40
N TYR A 99 10.07 -6.92 -39.65
CA TYR A 99 9.67 -8.23 -40.13
C TYR A 99 8.76 -8.11 -41.36
N LEU A 100 7.72 -7.26 -41.30
CA LEU A 100 6.79 -7.08 -42.40
C LEU A 100 7.46 -6.43 -43.61
N SER A 101 8.30 -5.39 -43.42
CA SER A 101 8.97 -4.74 -44.54
C SER A 101 9.94 -5.68 -45.23
N ILE A 102 10.78 -6.41 -44.48
CA ILE A 102 11.75 -7.35 -45.04
C ILE A 102 11.03 -8.52 -45.69
N TYR A 103 10.11 -9.17 -44.98
CA TYR A 103 9.40 -10.33 -45.50
C TYR A 103 8.58 -9.96 -46.74
N LEU A 104 7.80 -8.89 -46.68
CA LEU A 104 6.95 -8.47 -47.81
C LEU A 104 7.80 -7.99 -48.98
N SER A 105 8.85 -7.19 -48.76
CA SER A 105 9.70 -6.71 -49.86
C SER A 105 10.43 -7.85 -50.55
N ILE A 106 11.03 -8.78 -49.79
CA ILE A 106 11.76 -9.92 -50.35
C ILE A 106 10.79 -10.87 -51.04
N TYR A 107 9.72 -11.28 -50.35
CA TYR A 107 8.75 -12.23 -50.91
C TYR A 107 8.09 -11.65 -52.16
N LEU A 108 7.58 -10.42 -52.09
CA LEU A 108 6.90 -9.78 -53.23
C LEU A 108 7.87 -9.52 -54.38
N SER A 109 9.09 -9.00 -54.12
CA SER A 109 10.05 -8.73 -55.20
C SER A 109 10.50 -10.02 -55.90
N ILE A 110 10.84 -11.05 -55.15
CA ILE A 110 11.28 -12.34 -55.70
C ILE A 110 10.13 -13.03 -56.43
N TYR A 111 8.98 -13.16 -55.76
CA TYR A 111 7.83 -13.83 -56.36
C TYR A 111 7.35 -13.10 -57.62
N LEU A 112 7.17 -11.79 -57.56
CA LEU A 112 6.69 -11.01 -58.69
C LEU A 112 7.70 -10.99 -59.84
N SER A 113 9.00 -10.81 -59.56
CA SER A 113 10.03 -10.79 -60.62
C SER A 113 10.14 -12.15 -61.32
N ILE A 114 10.17 -13.25 -60.56
CA ILE A 114 10.26 -14.60 -61.12
C ILE A 114 8.97 -14.94 -61.87
N TYR A 115 7.80 -14.74 -61.25
CA TYR A 115 6.53 -15.06 -61.89
C TYR A 115 6.30 -14.24 -63.16
N LEU A 116 6.54 -12.92 -63.11
CA LEU A 116 6.32 -12.04 -64.25
C LEU A 116 7.32 -12.35 -65.38
N SER A 117 8.60 -12.60 -65.07
CA SER A 117 9.61 -12.95 -66.09
C SER A 117 9.30 -14.29 -66.77
N ILE A 118 8.88 -15.30 -66.02
CA ILE A 118 8.47 -16.59 -66.58
C ILE A 118 7.21 -16.42 -67.43
N TYR A 119 6.20 -15.70 -66.93
CA TYR A 119 4.96 -15.49 -67.67
C TYR A 119 5.17 -14.71 -68.96
N LEU A 120 5.93 -13.60 -68.92
CA LEU A 120 6.24 -12.81 -70.12
C LEU A 120 7.05 -13.62 -71.13
N SER A 121 8.06 -14.37 -70.68
CA SER A 121 8.89 -15.18 -71.59
C SER A 121 8.08 -16.25 -72.31
N ILE A 122 7.19 -16.95 -71.61
CA ILE A 122 6.26 -17.91 -72.21
C ILE A 122 5.31 -17.22 -73.18
N TYR A 123 4.76 -16.06 -72.82
CA TYR A 123 3.86 -15.30 -73.69
C TYR A 123 4.56 -14.85 -74.98
N TYR A 124 5.75 -14.26 -74.90
CA TYR A 124 6.52 -13.85 -76.09
C TYR A 124 6.93 -15.04 -76.95
N LEU A 125 7.28 -16.19 -76.36
CA LEU A 125 7.55 -17.42 -77.09
C LEU A 125 6.31 -17.91 -77.83
N SER A 126 5.14 -17.90 -77.18
CA SER A 126 3.89 -18.30 -77.82
C SER A 126 3.51 -17.39 -78.98
N LEU A 127 3.71 -16.08 -78.83
CA LEU A 127 3.42 -15.09 -79.86
C LEU A 127 4.39 -15.21 -81.04
N SER A 128 5.69 -15.43 -80.78
CA SER A 128 6.68 -15.61 -81.83
C SER A 128 6.42 -16.87 -82.66
N ILE A 129 6.03 -17.97 -82.00
CA ILE A 129 5.61 -19.21 -82.66
C ILE A 129 4.36 -18.95 -83.52
N TYR A 130 3.35 -18.26 -82.99
CA TYR A 130 2.12 -17.95 -83.72
C TYR A 130 2.40 -17.12 -84.99
N ILE A 131 3.21 -16.06 -84.87
CA ILE A 131 3.60 -15.20 -86.00
C ILE A 131 4.40 -16.00 -87.04
N TYR A 132 5.35 -16.83 -86.60
CA TYR A 132 6.13 -17.68 -87.50
C TYR A 132 5.24 -18.62 -88.31
N VAL A 133 4.31 -19.31 -87.65
CA VAL A 133 3.35 -20.20 -88.29
C VAL A 133 2.49 -19.44 -89.30
N TYR A 134 1.95 -18.29 -88.91
CA TYR A 134 1.09 -17.46 -89.77
C TYR A 134 1.81 -16.95 -91.03
N ILE A 135 3.10 -16.60 -90.94
CA ILE A 135 3.89 -16.15 -92.10
C ILE A 135 4.33 -17.32 -92.99
N SER A 136 4.49 -18.53 -92.41
CA SER A 136 4.92 -19.73 -93.14
C SER A 136 3.81 -20.45 -93.92
N LEU A 137 2.54 -20.05 -93.70
CA LEU A 137 1.34 -20.52 -94.39
C LEU A 137 1.00 -19.60 -95.57
#